data_AF-A8RC35-F1
#
_entry.id   AF-A8RC35-F1
#
_cell.length_a   1.000
_cell.length_b   1.000
_cell.length_c   1.000
_cell.angle_alpha   90.00
_cell.angle_beta   90.00
_cell.angle_gamma   90.00
#
_symmetry.space_group_name_H-M   'P 1'
#
loop_
_entity.id
_entity.type
_entity.pdbx_description
1 polymer ?
#
loop_
_entity_poly.entity_id
_entity_poly.type
_entity_poly.pdbx_seq_one_letter_code
_entity_poly.pdbx_strand_id
1 'polypeptide(L)'
;MEEITLTKEQLEELKEQIKIEILAEKKISVYNKPLVSVQRKYWEQLIRINMGSTWEVIRRMTAYLLGYKKSKDIPETRFEEAANIAETLCIKVIEAFSKGDESNLIQTERKEK
;
A
#
# COMPACT_ATOMS: atom_id res chain seq x y z
N MET A 1 5.80 -31.53 31.90
CA MET A 1 6.13 -31.36 30.47
C MET A 1 6.88 -32.59 30.07
N GLU A 2 6.32 -33.39 29.17
CA GLU A 2 7.01 -34.56 28.62
C GLU A 2 8.02 -34.08 27.56
N GLU A 3 9.26 -34.52 27.68
CA GLU A 3 10.29 -34.25 26.67
C GLU A 3 10.02 -35.10 25.43
N ILE A 4 9.70 -34.44 24.31
CA ILE A 4 9.53 -35.10 23.01
C ILE A 4 10.93 -35.33 22.44
N THR A 5 11.37 -36.58 22.40
CA THR A 5 12.63 -36.97 21.77
C THR A 5 12.40 -37.25 20.29
N LEU A 6 12.98 -36.44 19.41
CA LEU A 6 12.91 -36.62 17.95
C LEU A 6 14.08 -37.49 17.48
N THR A 7 13.81 -38.36 16.51
CA THR A 7 14.89 -39.02 15.75
C THR A 7 15.59 -38.01 14.82
N LYS A 8 16.78 -38.36 14.32
CA LYS A 8 17.52 -37.48 13.38
C LYS A 8 16.72 -37.16 12.12
N GLU A 9 15.98 -38.13 11.59
CA GLU A 9 15.13 -37.96 10.41
C GLU A 9 13.95 -37.03 10.71
N GLN A 10 13.25 -37.23 11.83
CA GLN A 10 12.14 -36.36 12.25
C GLN A 10 12.59 -34.92 12.51
N LEU A 11 13.81 -34.73 13.03
CA LEU A 11 14.38 -33.41 13.23
C LEU A 11 14.66 -32.69 11.91
N GLU A 12 15.16 -33.39 10.90
CA GLU A 12 15.41 -32.79 9.58
C GLU A 12 14.10 -32.49 8.84
N GLU A 13 13.10 -33.37 8.90
CA GLU A 13 11.76 -33.09 8.37
C GLU A 13 11.13 -31.87 9.04
N LEU A 14 11.24 -31.75 10.37
CA LEU A 14 10.70 -30.61 11.11
C LEU A 14 11.44 -29.31 10.74
N LYS A 15 12.76 -29.35 10.54
CA LYS A 15 13.52 -28.18 10.06
C LYS A 15 13.09 -27.75 8.66
N GLU A 16 12.82 -28.70 7.78
CA GLU A 16 12.33 -28.40 6.42
C GLU A 16 10.92 -27.81 6.46
N GLN A 17 10.02 -28.37 7.27
CA GLN A 17 8.68 -27.82 7.49
C GLN A 17 8.73 -26.40 8.06
N ILE A 18 9.52 -26.17 9.10
CA ILE A 18 9.71 -24.83 9.69
C ILE A 18 10.31 -23.86 8.65
N LYS A 19 11.27 -24.30 7.82
CA LYS A 19 11.82 -23.45 6.75
C LYS A 19 10.75 -23.11 5.71
N ILE A 20 9.94 -24.08 5.30
CA ILE A 20 8.84 -23.87 4.34
C ILE A 20 7.81 -22.92 4.93
N GLU A 21 7.44 -23.09 6.20
CA GLU A 21 6.52 -22.20 6.91
C GLU A 21 7.09 -20.78 7.03
N ILE A 22 8.35 -20.61 7.46
CA ILE A 22 9.01 -19.30 7.52
C ILE A 22 9.09 -18.65 6.13
N LEU A 23 9.33 -19.42 5.07
CA LEU A 23 9.35 -18.91 3.70
C LEU A 23 7.95 -18.57 3.19
N ALA A 24 6.92 -19.32 3.59
CA ALA A 24 5.53 -19.02 3.32
C ALA A 24 5.09 -17.75 4.07
N GLU A 25 5.49 -17.59 5.33
CA GLU A 25 5.22 -16.42 6.16
C GLU A 25 5.97 -15.17 5.65
N LYS A 26 7.23 -15.33 5.21
CA LYS A 26 7.96 -14.27 4.49
C LYS A 26 7.34 -13.94 3.14
N LYS A 27 6.66 -14.89 2.50
CA LYS A 27 5.80 -14.63 1.33
C LYS A 27 4.43 -14.05 1.72
N ILE A 28 4.04 -13.94 2.98
CA ILE A 28 2.86 -13.14 3.38
C ILE A 28 3.24 -11.64 3.51
N SER A 29 4.54 -11.31 3.42
CA SER A 29 5.01 -9.98 2.96
C SER A 29 4.85 -9.79 1.43
N VAL A 30 4.14 -10.68 0.72
CA VAL A 30 3.73 -10.45 -0.67
C VAL A 30 2.74 -9.31 -0.66
N TYR A 31 3.26 -8.13 -1.01
CA TYR A 31 2.57 -7.05 -1.69
C TYR A 31 1.05 -7.12 -1.58
N ASN A 32 0.46 -6.22 -0.79
CA ASN A 32 -0.98 -5.96 -0.77
C ASN A 32 -1.47 -5.72 -2.20
N LYS A 33 -1.83 -6.81 -2.91
CA LYS A 33 -2.00 -6.83 -4.38
C LYS A 33 -3.07 -5.83 -4.81
N PRO A 34 -4.19 -5.68 -4.08
CA PRO A 34 -5.16 -4.63 -4.35
C PRO A 34 -4.55 -3.22 -4.29
N LEU A 35 -3.82 -2.89 -3.22
CA LEU A 35 -3.14 -1.59 -3.10
C LEU A 35 -2.08 -1.36 -4.20
N VAL A 36 -1.34 -2.40 -4.60
CA VAL A 36 -0.38 -2.31 -5.72
C VAL A 36 -1.09 -2.08 -7.05
N SER A 37 -2.26 -2.68 -7.25
CA SER A 37 -3.08 -2.45 -8.44
C SER A 37 -3.51 -0.99 -8.52
N VAL A 38 -3.99 -0.42 -7.40
CA VAL A 38 -4.33 1.01 -7.30
C VAL A 38 -3.10 1.88 -7.59
N GLN A 39 -1.93 1.56 -7.02
CA GLN A 39 -0.70 2.30 -7.31
C GLN A 39 -0.44 2.35 -8.82
N ARG A 40 -0.43 1.20 -9.49
CA ARG A 40 -0.17 1.10 -10.93
C ARG A 40 -1.18 1.88 -11.75
N LYS A 41 -2.46 1.79 -11.39
CA LYS A 41 -3.56 2.49 -12.09
C LYS A 41 -3.37 4.00 -12.10
N TYR A 42 -2.89 4.59 -10.99
CA TYR A 42 -2.76 6.06 -10.85
C TYR A 42 -1.32 6.57 -10.91
N TRP A 43 -0.33 5.69 -11.08
CA TRP A 43 1.09 6.02 -10.93
C TRP A 43 1.54 7.20 -11.80
N GLU A 44 1.19 7.17 -13.08
CA GLU A 44 1.58 8.22 -14.03
C GLU A 44 1.00 9.59 -13.66
N GLN A 45 -0.25 9.63 -13.20
CA GLN A 45 -0.89 10.87 -12.77
C GLN A 45 -0.24 11.40 -11.48
N LEU A 46 0.07 10.51 -10.53
CA LEU A 46 0.78 10.87 -9.29
C LEU A 46 2.23 11.32 -9.54
N ILE A 47 2.90 10.80 -10.57
CA ILE A 47 4.22 11.28 -11.02
C ILE A 47 4.13 12.74 -11.48
N ARG A 48 3.13 13.07 -12.31
CA ARG A 48 2.95 14.44 -12.82
C ARG A 48 2.70 15.46 -11.72
N ILE A 49 2.07 15.04 -10.62
CA ILE A 49 1.78 15.91 -9.48
C ILE A 49 3.04 16.19 -8.65
N ASN A 50 3.76 15.15 -8.21
CA ASN A 50 4.91 15.33 -7.30
C ASN A 50 5.90 14.16 -7.34
N MET A 51 6.29 13.73 -8.55
CA MET A 51 7.23 12.63 -8.78
C MET A 51 6.87 11.33 -8.04
N GLY A 52 5.57 11.10 -7.79
CA GLY A 52 5.06 9.90 -7.15
C GLY A 52 5.16 9.88 -5.62
N SER A 53 5.75 10.90 -4.98
CA SER A 53 5.84 10.98 -3.51
C SER A 53 4.48 11.01 -2.81
N THR A 54 3.46 11.54 -3.50
CA THR A 54 2.05 11.54 -3.09
C THR A 54 1.52 10.14 -2.77
N TRP A 55 2.00 9.10 -3.46
CA TRP A 55 1.58 7.72 -3.19
C TRP A 55 1.91 7.28 -1.77
N GLU A 56 3.09 7.64 -1.26
CA GLU A 56 3.51 7.25 0.07
C GLU A 56 2.69 7.95 1.17
N VAL A 57 2.17 9.14 0.87
CA VAL A 57 1.21 9.84 1.75
C VAL A 57 -0.14 9.12 1.72
N ILE A 58 -0.65 8.80 0.53
CA ILE A 58 -1.92 8.05 0.36
C ILE A 58 -1.84 6.69 1.09
N ARG A 59 -0.73 5.96 0.95
CA ARG A 59 -0.50 4.67 1.61
C ARG A 59 -0.52 4.79 3.13
N ARG A 60 0.11 5.83 3.69
CA ARG A 60 0.11 6.11 5.14
C ARG A 60 -1.27 6.51 5.63
N MET A 61 -1.96 7.39 4.91
CA MET A 61 -3.33 7.82 5.25
C MET A 61 -4.31 6.66 5.20
N THR A 62 -4.20 5.78 4.21
CA THR A 62 -5.03 4.57 4.08
C THR A 62 -4.87 3.68 5.32
N ALA A 63 -3.64 3.43 5.75
CA ALA A 63 -3.38 2.66 6.96
C ALA A 63 -4.01 3.33 8.20
N TYR A 64 -3.85 4.65 8.32
CA TYR A 64 -4.37 5.42 9.45
C TYR A 64 -5.91 5.39 9.52
N LEU A 65 -6.58 5.54 8.39
CA LEU A 65 -8.04 5.49 8.28
C LEU A 65 -8.61 4.10 8.63
N LEU A 66 -7.83 3.05 8.41
CA LEU A 66 -8.19 1.69 8.80
C LEU A 66 -7.84 1.36 10.26
N GLY A 67 -7.17 2.28 10.98
CA GLY A 67 -6.76 2.09 12.38
C GLY A 67 -5.38 1.44 12.56
N TYR A 68 -4.53 1.45 11.54
CA TYR A 68 -3.20 0.85 11.57
C TYR A 68 -2.08 1.90 11.52
N LYS A 69 -0.97 1.64 12.22
CA LYS A 69 0.19 2.54 12.24
C LYS A 69 0.95 2.53 10.92
N LYS A 70 1.06 1.37 10.26
CA LYS A 70 1.74 1.20 8.96
C LYS A 70 0.89 0.37 8.02
N SER A 71 1.03 0.58 6.72
CA SER A 71 0.24 -0.17 5.73
C SER A 71 0.56 -1.68 5.68
N LYS A 72 1.74 -2.07 6.16
CA LYS A 72 2.14 -3.48 6.29
C LYS A 72 1.45 -4.19 7.47
N ASP A 73 0.85 -3.42 8.38
CA ASP A 73 0.15 -3.94 9.55
C ASP A 73 -1.33 -4.20 9.23
N ILE A 74 -1.80 -3.83 8.03
CA ILE A 74 -3.16 -4.12 7.56
C ILE A 74 -3.27 -5.64 7.33
N PRO A 75 -4.26 -6.33 7.89
CA PRO A 75 -4.48 -7.76 7.65
C PRO A 75 -5.06 -7.98 6.24
N GLU A 76 -4.80 -9.16 5.67
CA GLU A 76 -5.26 -9.51 4.32
C GLU A 76 -6.78 -9.37 4.13
N THR A 77 -7.54 -9.66 5.19
CA THR A 77 -9.01 -9.53 5.21
C THR A 77 -9.51 -8.11 4.93
N ARG A 78 -8.64 -7.09 5.05
CA ARG A 78 -8.97 -5.68 4.82
C ARG A 78 -8.24 -5.08 3.61
N PHE A 79 -7.59 -5.90 2.78
CA PHE A 79 -6.86 -5.39 1.61
C PHE A 79 -7.75 -4.71 0.58
N GLU A 80 -8.94 -5.25 0.32
CA GLU A 80 -9.91 -4.63 -0.60
C GLU A 80 -10.42 -3.29 -0.07
N GLU A 81 -10.74 -3.23 1.23
CA GLU A 81 -11.14 -1.98 1.89
C GLU A 81 -10.02 -0.92 1.80
N ALA A 82 -8.77 -1.34 2.03
CA ALA A 82 -7.61 -0.48 1.89
C ALA A 82 -7.42 0.04 0.46
N ALA A 83 -7.62 -0.82 -0.55
CA ALA A 83 -7.55 -0.41 -1.94
C ALA A 83 -8.63 0.62 -2.30
N ASN A 84 -9.88 0.42 -1.86
CA ASN A 84 -10.97 1.36 -2.10
C ASN A 84 -10.71 2.75 -1.48
N ILE A 85 -10.17 2.78 -0.25
CA ILE A 85 -9.77 4.03 0.40
C ILE A 85 -8.63 4.70 -0.38
N ALA A 86 -7.59 3.94 -0.73
CA ALA A 86 -6.46 4.48 -1.48
C ALA A 86 -6.87 5.03 -2.85
N GLU A 87 -7.76 4.33 -3.56
CA GLU A 87 -8.31 4.76 -4.85
C GLU A 87 -9.10 6.07 -4.72
N THR A 88 -9.97 6.16 -3.71
CA THR A 88 -10.73 7.39 -3.42
C THR A 88 -9.80 8.57 -3.14
N LEU A 89 -8.71 8.33 -2.40
CA LEU A 89 -7.71 9.36 -2.11
C LEU A 89 -6.93 9.76 -3.37
N CYS A 90 -6.54 8.82 -4.22
CA CYS A 90 -5.91 9.12 -5.52
C CYS A 90 -6.79 10.06 -6.35
N ILE A 91 -8.07 9.72 -6.52
CA ILE A 91 -9.02 10.52 -7.31
C ILE A 91 -9.13 11.94 -6.75
N LYS A 92 -9.37 12.07 -5.43
CA LYS A 92 -9.50 13.38 -4.78
C LYS A 92 -8.27 14.25 -4.93
N VAL A 93 -7.07 13.67 -4.80
CA VAL A 93 -5.82 14.42 -4.96
C VAL A 93 -5.69 14.90 -6.40
N ILE A 94 -5.91 14.00 -7.37
CA ILE A 94 -5.77 14.33 -8.79
C ILE A 94 -6.75 15.43 -9.19
N GLU A 95 -8.01 15.33 -8.77
CA GLU A 95 -9.01 16.39 -9.00
C GLU A 95 -8.64 17.72 -8.36
N ALA A 96 -8.10 17.71 -7.14
CA ALA A 96 -7.68 18.93 -6.45
C ALA A 96 -6.54 19.65 -7.19
N PHE A 97 -5.57 18.90 -7.74
CA PHE A 97 -4.49 19.48 -8.52
C PHE A 97 -4.96 19.97 -9.89
N SER A 98 -5.85 19.25 -10.57
CA SER A 98 -6.43 19.73 -11.84
C SER A 98 -7.23 21.02 -11.68
N LYS A 99 -7.99 21.17 -10.59
CA LYS A 99 -8.73 22.42 -10.29
C LYS A 99 -7.82 23.54 -9.81
N GLY A 100 -6.72 23.21 -9.12
CA GLY A 100 -5.69 24.15 -8.71
C GLY A 100 -5.03 24.85 -9.91
N ASP A 101 -4.74 24.09 -10.98
CA ASP A 101 -4.19 24.64 -12.23
C ASP A 101 -5.17 25.58 -12.94
N GLU A 102 -6.47 25.25 -13.00
CA GLU A 102 -7.49 26.14 -13.58
C GLU A 102 -7.63 27.45 -12.80
N SER A 103 -7.52 27.40 -11.47
CA SER A 103 -7.60 28.60 -10.62
C SER A 103 -6.39 29.54 -10.77
N ASN A 104 -5.22 29.00 -11.13
CA ASN A 104 -4.02 29.79 -11.42
C ASN A 104 -4.10 30.47 -12.80
N LEU A 105 -4.74 29.84 -13.80
CA LEU A 105 -4.91 30.42 -15.14
C LEU A 105 -5.78 31.68 -15.14
N ILE A 106 -6.86 31.71 -14.34
CA ILE A 106 -7.80 32.85 -14.25
C ILE A 106 -7.16 34.09 -13.59
N GLN A 107 -6.15 33.92 -12.74
CA GLN A 107 -5.48 35.06 -12.09
C GLN A 107 -4.47 35.77 -12.99
N THR A 108 -3.92 35.08 -13.99
CA THR A 108 -3.00 35.66 -14.97
C THR A 108 -3.70 36.63 -15.93
N GLU A 109 -4.93 36.32 -16.37
CA GLU A 109 -5.67 37.18 -17.31
C GLU A 109 -6.22 38.47 -16.69
N ARG A 110 -6.30 38.57 -15.36
CA ARG A 110 -6.77 39.79 -14.67
C ARG A 110 -5.67 40.84 -14.43
N LYS A 111 -4.40 40.53 -14.71
CA LYS A 111 -3.28 41.47 -14.53
C LYS A 111 -2.84 42.16 -15.84
N GLU A 112 -3.48 41.86 -16.97
CA GLU A 112 -3.20 42.49 -18.28
C GLU A 112 -4.31 43.43 -18.78
N LYS A 113 -5.14 43.98 -17.89
CA LYS A 113 -6.08 45.06 -18.23
C LYS A 113 -5.83 46.32 -17.41
#